data_AF-A0A523B485-F1
#
_entry.id   AF-A0A523B485-F1
#
_cell.length_a   1.000
_cell.length_b   1.000
_cell.length_c   1.000
_cell.angle_alpha   90.00
_cell.angle_beta   90.00
_cell.angle_gamma   90.00
#
_symmetry.space_group_name_H-M   'P 1'
#
loop_
_entity.id
_entity.type
_entity.pdbx_description
1 polymer ?
#
loop_
_entity_poly.entity_id
_entity_poly.type
_entity_poly.pdbx_seq_one_letter_code
_entity_poly.pdbx_strand_id
1 'polypeptide(L)'
;MDGELLLWIGCTSSYRVPDLASSFMHILRALKVDFKYLGSNEGCCGSILLRLGLRKEFSEVAKKTLNLIRSTGARKLVTHCPGCLRAFRLDYPLQLGTDLGLEVQHSTQIILDHVKPSILKPVEIKAVYFDPCHLGRHMNVYEPPRHLLNMIPGMKLIELNESREASLCCGAGGGVRACFEELALAVAQEVLDYIKLTGAEAIITACPFCYHNFKTASDGSLKVLDITQVIQASIEGGLHGSLGGRS
;
A
#
# COMPACT_ATOMS: atom_id res chain seq x y z
N MET A 1 23.77 -4.00 -16.60
CA MET A 1 24.47 -3.40 -15.43
C MET A 1 23.39 -2.77 -14.57
N ASP A 2 22.54 -3.53 -13.89
CA ASP A 2 21.38 -2.97 -13.19
C ASP A 2 21.35 -3.50 -11.77
N GLY A 3 21.67 -2.61 -10.83
CA GLY A 3 21.83 -2.89 -9.41
C GLY A 3 20.45 -3.04 -8.79
N GLU A 4 19.94 -4.25 -8.99
CA GLU A 4 19.02 -5.03 -8.17
C GLU A 4 17.99 -4.21 -7.38
N LEU A 5 16.76 -4.21 -7.91
CA LEU A 5 15.56 -3.77 -7.23
C LEU A 5 15.31 -4.65 -5.99
N LEU A 6 15.19 -4.01 -4.83
CA LEU A 6 14.77 -4.63 -3.59
C LEU A 6 13.27 -4.38 -3.33
N LEU A 7 12.50 -5.45 -3.15
CA LEU A 7 11.15 -5.35 -2.63
C LEU A 7 11.18 -5.35 -1.10
N TRP A 8 10.53 -4.34 -0.54
CA TRP A 8 10.22 -4.26 0.88
C TRP A 8 8.72 -4.51 1.08
N ILE A 9 8.40 -5.71 1.58
CA ILE A 9 7.03 -6.21 1.72
C ILE A 9 6.30 -5.52 2.89
N GLY A 10 7.02 -5.25 3.97
CA GLY A 10 6.52 -4.63 5.18
C GLY A 10 5.73 -5.58 6.07
N CYS A 11 5.68 -5.26 7.37
CA CYS A 11 5.10 -6.12 8.39
C CYS A 11 3.59 -6.36 8.23
N THR A 12 2.80 -5.37 7.81
CA THR A 12 1.35 -5.55 7.66
C THR A 12 1.04 -6.60 6.60
N SER A 13 1.72 -6.54 5.47
CA SER A 13 1.52 -7.50 4.38
C SER A 13 2.07 -8.86 4.78
N SER A 14 3.26 -8.93 5.39
CA SER A 14 3.85 -10.21 5.81
C SER A 14 3.03 -10.96 6.88
N TYR A 15 2.38 -10.25 7.81
CA TYR A 15 1.74 -10.87 8.98
C TYR A 15 0.22 -10.76 9.05
N ARG A 16 -0.41 -9.78 8.38
CA ARG A 16 -1.86 -9.52 8.48
C ARG A 16 -2.60 -9.73 7.19
N VAL A 17 -1.98 -9.38 6.05
CA VAL A 17 -2.60 -9.45 4.71
C VAL A 17 -1.62 -10.03 3.68
N PRO A 18 -1.21 -11.30 3.83
CA PRO A 18 -0.18 -11.94 2.99
C PRO A 18 -0.60 -12.10 1.52
N ASP A 19 -1.90 -12.09 1.26
CA ASP A 19 -2.48 -12.01 -0.08
C ASP A 19 -2.01 -10.77 -0.84
N LEU A 20 -1.81 -9.63 -0.19
CA LEU A 20 -1.29 -8.41 -0.84
C LEU A 20 0.18 -8.54 -1.24
N ALA A 21 1.00 -9.20 -0.41
CA ALA A 21 2.39 -9.47 -0.76
C ALA A 21 2.48 -10.38 -1.99
N SER A 22 1.66 -11.44 -2.02
CA SER A 22 1.55 -12.35 -3.17
C SER A 22 1.10 -11.60 -4.43
N SER A 23 0.05 -10.78 -4.33
CA SER A 23 -0.49 -9.99 -5.45
C SER A 23 0.56 -9.06 -6.03
N PHE A 24 1.28 -8.34 -5.18
CA PHE A 24 2.34 -7.43 -5.60
C PHE A 24 3.47 -8.17 -6.34
N MET A 25 3.95 -9.30 -5.82
CA MET A 25 4.98 -10.09 -6.47
C MET A 25 4.51 -10.71 -7.80
N HIS A 26 3.26 -11.16 -7.90
CA HIS A 26 2.70 -11.68 -9.15
C HIS A 26 2.65 -10.61 -10.23
N ILE A 27 2.22 -9.39 -9.89
CA ILE A 27 2.23 -8.27 -10.84
C ILE A 27 3.64 -8.06 -11.39
N LEU A 28 4.64 -7.93 -10.52
CA LEU A 28 6.01 -7.66 -10.97
C LEU A 28 6.56 -8.80 -11.85
N ARG A 29 6.25 -10.06 -11.53
CA ARG A 29 6.61 -11.20 -12.39
C ARG A 29 5.91 -11.15 -13.75
N ALA A 30 4.62 -10.82 -13.78
CA ALA A 30 3.87 -10.66 -15.04
C ALA A 30 4.43 -9.52 -15.90
N LEU A 31 4.92 -8.45 -15.25
CA LEU A 31 5.60 -7.32 -15.88
C LEU A 31 7.06 -7.61 -16.24
N LYS A 32 7.58 -8.80 -15.94
CA LYS A 32 8.98 -9.20 -16.16
C LYS A 32 9.99 -8.26 -15.49
N VAL A 33 9.63 -7.76 -14.30
CA VAL A 33 10.51 -6.96 -13.46
C VAL A 33 11.27 -7.90 -12.52
N ASP A 34 12.59 -7.95 -12.65
CA ASP A 34 13.45 -8.73 -11.76
C ASP A 34 13.61 -8.02 -10.41
N PHE A 35 13.55 -8.80 -9.32
CA PHE A 35 13.64 -8.26 -7.97
C PHE A 35 14.24 -9.25 -6.97
N LYS A 36 14.78 -8.71 -5.87
CA LYS A 36 15.13 -9.43 -4.65
C LYS A 36 14.19 -9.07 -3.53
N TYR A 37 14.05 -9.96 -2.54
CA TYR A 37 13.32 -9.68 -1.31
C TYR A 37 14.05 -10.36 -0.14
N LEU A 38 13.89 -9.83 1.08
CA LEU A 38 14.65 -10.27 2.25
C LEU A 38 14.04 -11.50 2.95
N GLY A 39 12.83 -11.91 2.57
CA GLY A 39 12.13 -13.04 3.19
C GLY A 39 11.99 -12.84 4.70
N SER A 40 12.31 -13.88 5.49
CA SER A 40 12.28 -13.84 6.96
C SER A 40 13.31 -12.88 7.57
N ASN A 41 14.30 -12.41 6.81
CA ASN A 41 15.26 -11.41 7.28
C ASN A 41 14.70 -9.99 7.22
N GLU A 42 13.53 -9.77 6.58
CA GLU A 42 12.91 -8.46 6.54
C GLU A 42 12.40 -8.04 7.93
N GLY A 43 12.83 -6.86 8.38
CA GLY A 43 12.40 -6.27 9.63
C GLY A 43 11.19 -5.34 9.50
N CYS A 44 10.95 -4.54 10.53
CA CYS A 44 9.98 -3.46 10.49
C CYS A 44 10.64 -2.15 10.02
N CYS A 45 9.92 -1.32 9.27
CA CYS A 45 10.37 0.04 8.94
C CYS A 45 10.43 0.98 10.16
N GLY A 46 9.82 0.60 11.29
CA GLY A 46 9.74 1.40 12.52
C GLY A 46 8.65 2.48 12.49
N SER A 47 7.88 2.62 11.40
CA SER A 47 6.92 3.73 11.24
C SER A 47 5.98 3.91 12.43
N ILE A 48 5.49 2.83 13.06
CA ILE A 48 4.55 2.94 14.19
C ILE A 48 5.25 3.48 15.45
N LEU A 49 6.48 3.04 15.73
CA LEU A 49 7.25 3.49 16.90
C LEU A 49 7.41 5.01 16.92
N LEU A 50 7.79 5.59 15.78
CA LEU A 50 7.95 7.04 15.68
C LEU A 50 6.64 7.79 15.93
N ARG A 51 5.50 7.22 15.52
CA ARG A 51 4.17 7.84 15.62
C ARG A 51 3.65 7.78 17.05
N LEU A 52 4.05 6.76 17.81
CA LEU A 52 3.82 6.64 19.25
C LEU A 52 4.80 7.46 20.10
N GLY A 53 5.72 8.22 19.49
CA GLY A 53 6.72 9.01 20.21
C GLY A 53 7.91 8.19 20.75
N LEU A 54 8.00 6.90 20.43
CA LEU A 54 9.08 5.99 20.82
C LEU A 54 10.32 6.21 19.93
N ARG A 55 10.92 7.41 20.05
CA ARG A 55 12.00 7.89 19.17
C ARG A 55 13.29 7.10 19.32
N LYS A 56 13.59 6.63 20.54
CA LYS A 56 14.81 5.84 20.81
C LYS A 56 14.70 4.49 20.11
N GLU A 57 13.59 3.79 20.31
CA GLU A 57 13.26 2.50 19.71
C GLU A 57 13.18 2.63 18.19
N PHE A 58 12.55 3.70 17.69
CA PHE A 58 12.54 4.00 16.27
C PHE A 58 13.96 4.12 15.71
N SER A 59 14.85 4.87 16.38
CA SER A 59 16.22 5.08 15.91
C SER A 59 17.03 3.78 15.89
N GLU A 60 16.83 2.89 16.87
CA GLU A 60 17.46 1.57 16.91
C GLU A 60 16.98 0.68 15.75
N VAL A 61 15.66 0.63 15.52
CA VAL A 61 15.09 -0.12 14.39
C VAL A 61 15.55 0.47 13.05
N ALA A 62 15.50 1.79 12.90
CA ALA A 62 15.86 2.47 11.67
C ALA A 62 17.33 2.27 11.31
N LYS A 63 18.27 2.34 12.28
CA LYS A 63 19.69 2.03 12.06
C LYS A 63 19.92 0.59 11.60
N LYS A 64 19.26 -0.37 12.25
CA LYS A 64 19.36 -1.80 11.87
C LYS A 64 18.83 -2.01 10.45
N THR A 65 17.65 -1.48 10.14
CA THR A 65 17.01 -1.58 8.82
C THR A 65 17.82 -0.89 7.74
N LEU A 66 18.37 0.30 8.00
CA LEU A 66 19.23 1.02 7.06
C LEU A 66 20.51 0.24 6.74
N ASN A 67 21.17 -0.34 7.75
CA ASN A 67 22.35 -1.17 7.53
C ASN A 67 22.02 -2.44 6.74
N LEU A 68 20.88 -3.08 7.04
CA LEU A 68 20.40 -4.26 6.32
C LEU A 68 20.12 -3.94 4.84
N ILE A 69 19.42 -2.85 4.55
CA ILE A 69 19.13 -2.44 3.18
C ILE A 69 20.44 -2.14 2.44
N ARG A 70 21.37 -1.40 3.05
CA ARG A 70 22.67 -1.08 2.43
C ARG A 70 23.51 -2.32 2.15
N SER A 71 23.49 -3.32 3.02
CA SER A 71 24.27 -4.55 2.81
C SER A 71 23.78 -5.38 1.62
N THR A 72 22.55 -5.15 1.13
CA THR A 72 22.05 -5.81 -0.08
C THR A 72 22.71 -5.31 -1.37
N GLY A 73 23.30 -4.10 -1.37
CA GLY A 73 23.82 -3.47 -2.59
C GLY A 73 22.74 -2.96 -3.56
N ALA A 74 21.46 -2.98 -3.17
CA ALA A 74 20.35 -2.52 -4.01
C ALA A 74 20.46 -1.02 -4.33
N ARG A 75 20.16 -0.64 -5.58
CA ARG A 75 20.10 0.78 -6.00
C ARG A 75 18.70 1.37 -6.00
N LYS A 76 17.69 0.50 -5.90
CA LYS A 76 16.28 0.88 -5.88
C LYS A 76 15.52 -0.01 -4.89
N LEU A 77 14.61 0.59 -4.13
CA LEU A 77 13.71 -0.09 -3.22
C LEU A 77 12.27 0.24 -3.60
N VAL A 78 11.41 -0.77 -3.65
CA VAL A 78 9.97 -0.58 -3.82
C VAL A 78 9.22 -1.18 -2.64
N THR A 79 8.21 -0.46 -2.17
CA THR A 79 7.24 -0.95 -1.19
C THR A 79 5.82 -0.61 -1.61
N HIS A 80 4.86 -1.49 -1.33
CA HIS A 80 3.43 -1.18 -1.46
C HIS A 80 2.83 -0.64 -0.16
N CYS A 81 3.65 -0.35 0.86
CA CYS A 81 3.20 0.24 2.11
C CYS A 81 3.58 1.72 2.19
N PRO A 82 2.61 2.66 2.14
CA PRO A 82 2.87 4.09 2.30
C PRO A 82 3.55 4.47 3.62
N GLY A 83 3.31 3.72 4.70
CA GLY A 83 4.04 3.89 5.97
C GLY A 83 5.53 3.58 5.85
N CYS A 84 5.88 2.51 5.14
CA CYS A 84 7.27 2.17 4.86
C CYS A 84 7.91 3.22 3.93
N LEU A 85 7.18 3.63 2.88
CA LEU A 85 7.64 4.67 1.95
C LEU A 85 8.02 5.97 2.67
N ARG A 86 7.12 6.50 3.50
CA ARG A 86 7.39 7.71 4.30
C ARG A 86 8.54 7.50 5.28
N ALA A 87 8.60 6.32 5.93
CA ALA A 87 9.67 6.02 6.86
C ALA A 87 11.03 6.14 6.18
N PHE A 88 11.19 5.49 5.03
CA PHE A 88 12.44 5.48 4.29
C PHE A 88 12.81 6.82 3.65
N ARG A 89 11.84 7.51 3.04
CA ARG A 89 12.11 8.76 2.29
C ARG A 89 12.22 10.00 3.17
N LEU A 90 11.57 10.00 4.34
CA LEU A 90 11.45 11.21 5.15
C LEU A 90 11.88 10.99 6.60
N ASP A 91 11.36 9.96 7.27
CA ASP A 91 11.63 9.80 8.70
C ASP A 91 13.08 9.40 9.00
N TYR A 92 13.68 8.53 8.16
CA TYR A 92 15.06 8.08 8.34
C TYR A 92 16.04 9.25 8.20
N PRO A 93 15.99 10.07 7.12
CA PRO A 93 16.79 11.28 7.01
C PRO A 93 16.62 12.22 8.20
N LEU A 94 15.37 12.50 8.61
CA LEU A 94 15.09 13.46 9.68
C LEU A 94 15.56 12.99 11.06
N GLN A 95 15.49 11.69 11.36
CA GLN A 95 15.84 11.17 12.68
C GLN A 95 17.30 10.68 12.78
N LEU A 96 17.87 10.20 11.67
CA LEU A 96 19.23 9.63 11.65
C LEU A 96 20.28 10.57 11.06
N GLY A 97 19.87 11.65 10.37
CA GLY A 97 20.78 12.53 9.63
C GLY A 97 21.37 11.89 8.37
N THR A 98 20.83 10.75 7.94
CA THR A 98 21.25 10.04 6.71
C THR A 98 20.05 9.37 6.05
N ASP A 99 20.04 9.34 4.73
CA ASP A 99 19.08 8.60 3.94
C ASP A 99 19.58 7.18 3.59
N LEU A 100 18.77 6.40 2.87
CA LEU A 100 19.14 5.06 2.42
C LEU A 100 20.23 5.05 1.33
N GLY A 101 20.48 6.16 0.64
CA GLY A 101 21.40 6.25 -0.50
C GLY A 101 20.90 5.60 -1.78
N LEU A 102 19.58 5.39 -1.91
CA LEU A 102 18.95 4.70 -3.04
C LEU A 102 17.55 5.24 -3.34
N GLU A 103 17.07 5.01 -4.56
CA GLU A 103 15.72 5.44 -4.97
C GLU A 103 14.65 4.60 -4.27
N VAL A 104 13.69 5.25 -3.61
CA VAL A 104 12.56 4.55 -2.96
C VAL A 104 11.24 4.93 -3.62
N GLN A 105 10.52 3.94 -4.13
CA GLN A 105 9.24 4.12 -4.82
C GLN A 105 8.10 3.34 -4.16
N HIS A 106 6.88 3.84 -4.37
CA HIS A 106 5.67 3.08 -4.12
C HIS A 106 5.42 2.04 -5.22
N SER A 107 4.75 0.94 -4.89
CA SER A 107 4.36 -0.09 -5.88
C SER A 107 3.60 0.49 -7.08
N THR A 108 2.72 1.45 -6.85
CA THR A 108 1.95 2.11 -7.94
C THR A 108 2.85 2.85 -8.92
N GLN A 109 4.00 3.37 -8.50
CA GLN A 109 4.92 4.06 -9.41
C GLN A 109 5.63 3.06 -10.31
N ILE A 110 6.24 2.01 -9.73
CA ILE A 110 6.94 1.01 -10.54
C ILE A 110 6.00 0.22 -11.46
N ILE A 111 4.78 -0.07 -11.01
CA ILE A 111 3.79 -0.77 -11.83
C ILE A 111 3.43 0.13 -13.02
N LEU A 112 3.20 1.43 -12.79
CA LEU A 112 2.90 2.37 -13.87
C LEU A 112 4.04 2.51 -14.86
N ASP A 113 5.29 2.50 -14.39
CA ASP A 113 6.48 2.58 -15.25
C ASP A 113 6.60 1.38 -16.23
N HIS A 114 6.02 0.21 -15.89
CA HIS A 114 6.23 -1.03 -16.64
C HIS A 114 4.96 -1.62 -17.29
N VAL A 115 3.77 -1.28 -16.78
CA VAL A 115 2.50 -1.82 -17.28
C VAL A 115 2.18 -1.27 -18.67
N LYS A 116 1.67 -2.13 -19.54
CA LYS A 116 1.15 -1.74 -20.86
C LYS A 116 -0.37 -1.89 -20.86
N PRO A 117 -1.15 -0.92 -21.38
CA PRO A 117 -2.61 -1.06 -21.46
C PRO A 117 -3.08 -2.37 -22.10
N SER A 118 -2.33 -2.88 -23.08
CA SER A 118 -2.66 -4.11 -23.81
C SER A 118 -2.67 -5.39 -22.97
N ILE A 119 -2.06 -5.39 -21.77
CA ILE A 119 -2.07 -6.56 -20.88
C ILE A 119 -3.19 -6.52 -19.85
N LEU A 120 -3.89 -5.38 -19.73
CA LEU A 120 -4.98 -5.20 -18.78
C LEU A 120 -6.29 -5.66 -19.41
N LYS A 121 -6.95 -6.62 -18.76
CA LYS A 121 -8.27 -7.12 -19.16
C LYS A 121 -9.38 -6.41 -18.37
N PRO A 122 -10.63 -6.46 -18.86
CA PRO A 122 -11.72 -5.74 -18.21
C PRO A 122 -11.97 -6.14 -16.76
N VAL A 123 -12.23 -5.15 -15.92
CA VAL A 123 -12.73 -5.30 -14.55
C VAL A 123 -13.94 -4.38 -14.39
N GLU A 124 -15.13 -4.95 -14.60
CA GLU A 124 -16.40 -4.23 -14.49
C GLU A 124 -16.74 -3.99 -13.01
N ILE A 125 -16.34 -2.84 -12.48
CA ILE A 125 -16.64 -2.44 -11.11
C ILE A 125 -16.70 -0.91 -11.00
N LYS A 126 -17.72 -0.42 -10.28
CA LYS A 126 -17.80 0.99 -9.89
C LYS A 126 -17.18 1.17 -8.50
N ALA A 127 -16.09 1.91 -8.39
CA ALA A 127 -15.30 1.98 -7.16
C ALA A 127 -14.88 3.40 -6.78
N VAL A 128 -14.70 3.64 -5.49
CA VAL A 128 -14.00 4.83 -4.97
C VAL A 128 -12.54 4.47 -4.73
N TYR A 129 -11.62 5.33 -5.17
CA TYR A 129 -10.22 5.24 -4.74
C TYR A 129 -10.02 6.06 -3.45
N PHE A 130 -9.59 5.39 -2.39
CA PHE A 130 -9.29 5.98 -1.09
C PHE A 130 -7.79 6.29 -0.99
N ASP A 131 -7.44 7.58 -1.02
CA ASP A 131 -6.05 8.05 -0.93
C ASP A 131 -5.46 7.79 0.48
N PRO A 132 -4.42 6.96 0.61
CA PRO A 132 -3.72 6.81 1.87
C PRO A 132 -3.01 8.10 2.27
N CYS A 133 -3.18 8.56 3.51
CA CYS A 133 -2.60 9.82 3.99
C CYS A 133 -1.07 9.89 3.84
N HIS A 134 -0.35 8.80 4.10
CA HIS A 134 1.10 8.76 3.92
C HIS A 134 1.54 8.72 2.44
N LEU A 135 0.68 8.26 1.52
CA LEU A 135 1.01 8.22 0.09
C LEU A 135 0.72 9.57 -0.58
N GLY A 136 -0.45 10.13 -0.29
CA GLY A 136 -0.88 11.45 -0.74
C GLY A 136 -0.17 12.56 0.03
N ARG A 137 -0.73 12.98 1.18
CA ARG A 137 -0.31 14.18 1.93
C ARG A 137 1.19 14.25 2.23
N HIS A 138 1.83 13.10 2.47
CA HIS A 138 3.23 13.08 2.89
C HIS A 138 4.22 12.84 1.74
N MET A 139 3.83 12.10 0.69
CA MET A 139 4.75 11.70 -0.39
C MET A 139 4.37 12.29 -1.76
N ASN A 140 3.25 13.02 -1.83
CA ASN A 140 2.69 13.67 -3.01
C ASN A 140 2.43 12.68 -4.18
N VAL A 141 2.06 11.44 -3.88
CA VAL A 141 1.78 10.40 -4.86
C VAL A 141 0.26 10.25 -5.03
N TYR A 142 -0.31 11.04 -5.93
CA TYR A 142 -1.76 11.05 -6.22
C TYR A 142 -2.11 10.44 -7.58
N GLU A 143 -1.34 10.76 -8.62
CA GLU A 143 -1.66 10.33 -9.99
C GLU A 143 -1.36 8.85 -10.27
N PRO A 144 -0.23 8.26 -9.82
CA PRO A 144 0.08 6.87 -10.16
C PRO A 144 -1.04 5.86 -9.89
N PRO A 145 -1.70 5.83 -8.71
CA PRO A 145 -2.82 4.92 -8.48
C PRO A 145 -4.02 5.21 -9.40
N ARG A 146 -4.34 6.48 -9.67
CA ARG A 146 -5.47 6.87 -10.52
C ARG A 146 -5.24 6.48 -11.97
N HIS A 147 -4.04 6.75 -12.50
CA HIS A 147 -3.67 6.36 -13.85
C HIS A 147 -3.77 4.85 -14.03
N LEU A 148 -3.23 4.07 -13.09
CA LEU A 148 -3.32 2.60 -13.14
C LEU A 148 -4.76 2.11 -13.17
N LEU A 149 -5.63 2.64 -12.30
CA LEU A 149 -7.02 2.22 -12.24
C LEU A 149 -7.81 2.65 -13.49
N ASN A 150 -7.56 3.86 -14.03
CA ASN A 150 -8.21 4.34 -15.25
C ASN A 150 -7.75 3.60 -16.52
N MET A 151 -6.57 2.97 -16.51
CA MET A 151 -6.10 2.14 -17.62
C MET A 151 -6.83 0.80 -17.72
N ILE A 152 -7.53 0.36 -16.67
CA ILE A 152 -8.25 -0.91 -16.64
C ILE A 152 -9.59 -0.74 -17.37
N PRO A 153 -9.85 -1.49 -18.47
CA PRO A 153 -11.13 -1.43 -19.15
C PRO A 153 -12.29 -1.82 -18.20
N GLY A 154 -13.45 -1.17 -18.33
CA GLY A 154 -14.62 -1.48 -17.48
C GLY A 154 -14.60 -0.88 -16.07
N MET A 155 -13.44 -0.43 -15.58
CA MET A 155 -13.33 0.23 -14.28
C MET A 155 -14.01 1.60 -14.33
N LYS A 156 -14.89 1.88 -13.35
CA LYS A 156 -15.54 3.18 -13.18
C LYS A 156 -15.15 3.77 -11.84
N LEU A 157 -14.25 4.75 -11.85
CA LEU A 157 -13.85 5.44 -10.63
C LEU A 157 -14.81 6.59 -10.30
N ILE A 158 -15.22 6.66 -9.04
CA ILE A 158 -15.88 7.81 -8.43
C ILE A 158 -14.82 8.58 -7.66
N GLU A 159 -14.54 9.82 -8.08
CA GLU A 159 -13.69 10.73 -7.31
C GLU A 159 -14.55 11.47 -6.27
N LEU A 160 -14.17 11.39 -5.00
CA LEU A 160 -14.85 12.12 -3.92
C LEU A 160 -14.37 13.56 -3.84
N ASN A 161 -15.17 14.43 -3.22
CA ASN A 161 -14.71 15.75 -2.80
C ASN A 161 -13.58 15.62 -1.77
N GLU A 162 -13.70 14.63 -0.87
CA GLU A 162 -12.70 14.23 0.11
C GLU A 162 -11.69 13.27 -0.52
N SER A 163 -11.08 13.70 -1.63
CA SER A 163 -9.98 12.98 -2.29
C SER A 163 -8.67 13.75 -2.15
N ARG A 164 -7.56 13.12 -2.54
CA ARG A 164 -6.23 13.73 -2.57
C ARG A 164 -5.82 14.27 -1.19
N GLU A 165 -5.46 15.55 -1.10
CA GLU A 165 -5.09 16.19 0.17
C GLU A 165 -6.26 16.29 1.15
N ALA A 166 -7.51 16.28 0.66
CA ALA A 166 -8.72 16.30 1.49
C ALA A 166 -9.16 14.90 1.96
N SER A 167 -8.43 13.83 1.59
CA SER A 167 -8.82 12.44 1.88
C SER A 167 -9.08 12.16 3.36
N LEU A 168 -10.18 11.45 3.64
CA LEU A 168 -10.51 11.02 5.00
C LEU A 168 -9.40 10.11 5.58
N CYS A 169 -9.38 9.97 6.90
CA CYS A 169 -8.49 9.02 7.57
C CYS A 169 -9.18 7.66 7.70
N CYS A 170 -8.46 6.57 7.45
CA CYS A 170 -8.99 5.22 7.69
C CYS A 170 -9.11 4.87 9.18
N GLY A 171 -8.67 5.75 10.10
CA GLY A 171 -8.67 5.51 11.55
C GLY A 171 -7.47 4.75 12.09
N ALA A 172 -6.74 3.99 11.25
CA ALA A 172 -5.73 3.07 11.76
C ALA A 172 -4.39 3.71 12.17
N GLY A 173 -3.99 4.76 11.45
CA GLY A 173 -2.65 5.37 11.51
C GLY A 173 -2.30 5.99 12.86
N GLY A 174 -1.10 6.57 12.96
CA GLY A 174 -0.70 7.32 14.17
C GLY A 174 -0.52 6.48 15.44
N GLY A 175 -0.68 5.16 15.37
CA GLY A 175 -0.73 4.27 16.53
C GLY A 175 -2.14 4.03 17.08
N VAL A 176 -3.17 4.67 16.50
CA VAL A 176 -4.56 4.57 16.98
C VAL A 176 -5.06 3.13 16.93
N ARG A 177 -4.86 2.39 15.83
CA ARG A 177 -5.27 0.97 15.79
C ARG A 177 -4.61 0.11 16.87
N ALA A 178 -3.38 0.44 17.28
CA ALA A 178 -2.65 -0.35 18.28
C ALA A 178 -3.08 -0.01 19.71
N CYS A 179 -3.51 1.23 19.97
CA CYS A 179 -3.85 1.70 21.32
C CYS A 179 -5.36 1.79 21.57
N PHE A 180 -6.16 2.00 20.52
CA PHE A 180 -7.59 2.30 20.54
C PHE A 180 -8.28 1.62 19.35
N GLU A 181 -8.27 0.28 19.33
CA GLU A 181 -8.77 -0.50 18.19
C GLU A 181 -10.25 -0.21 17.87
N GLU A 182 -11.11 -0.13 18.89
CA GLU A 182 -12.54 0.17 18.72
C GLU A 182 -12.76 1.52 18.02
N LEU A 183 -11.99 2.55 18.40
CA LEU A 183 -12.04 3.86 17.76
C LEU A 183 -11.57 3.80 16.30
N ALA A 184 -10.47 3.08 16.03
CA ALA A 184 -9.96 2.91 14.67
C ALA A 184 -10.98 2.20 13.76
N LEU A 185 -11.73 1.23 14.29
CA LEU A 185 -12.78 0.53 13.57
C LEU A 185 -14.04 1.39 13.37
N ALA A 186 -14.45 2.16 14.38
CA ALA A 186 -15.57 3.09 14.27
C ALA A 186 -15.33 4.13 13.16
N VAL A 187 -14.13 4.74 13.11
CA VAL A 187 -13.76 5.69 12.04
C VAL A 187 -13.75 5.02 10.67
N ALA A 188 -13.26 3.77 10.57
CA ALA A 188 -13.30 3.04 9.30
C ALA A 188 -14.74 2.75 8.86
N GLN A 189 -15.63 2.40 9.79
CA GLN A 189 -17.02 2.14 9.49
C GLN A 189 -17.73 3.39 8.95
N GLU A 190 -17.52 4.56 9.56
CA GLU A 190 -18.06 5.83 9.07
C GLU A 190 -17.65 6.13 7.61
N VAL A 191 -16.38 5.88 7.27
CA VAL A 191 -15.89 6.05 5.90
C VAL A 191 -16.54 5.05 4.94
N LEU A 192 -16.69 3.78 5.34
CA LEU A 192 -17.34 2.77 4.50
C LEU A 192 -18.80 3.14 4.25
N ASP A 193 -19.52 3.58 5.28
CA ASP A 193 -20.93 3.99 5.16
C ASP A 193 -21.08 5.24 4.30
N TYR A 194 -20.18 6.21 4.42
CA TYR A 194 -20.13 7.37 3.52
C TYR A 194 -19.94 6.94 2.04
N ILE A 195 -19.01 6.03 1.78
CA ILE A 195 -18.74 5.55 0.41
C ILE A 195 -19.96 4.81 -0.16
N LYS A 196 -20.70 4.03 0.64
CA LYS A 196 -21.92 3.35 0.18
C LYS A 196 -22.96 4.34 -0.38
N LEU A 197 -23.08 5.53 0.19
CA LEU A 197 -24.02 6.57 -0.27
C LEU A 197 -23.73 7.06 -1.70
N THR A 198 -22.49 6.89 -2.19
CA THR A 198 -22.10 7.27 -3.57
C THR A 198 -22.57 6.24 -4.62
N GLY A 199 -23.07 5.10 -4.17
CA GLY A 199 -23.41 3.96 -5.02
C GLY A 199 -22.17 3.30 -5.63
N ALA A 200 -21.04 3.33 -4.92
CA ALA A 200 -19.86 2.52 -5.23
C ALA A 200 -20.08 1.06 -4.78
N GLU A 201 -19.55 0.12 -5.54
CA GLU A 201 -19.53 -1.31 -5.22
C GLU A 201 -18.28 -1.70 -4.44
N ALA A 202 -17.22 -0.89 -4.54
CA ALA A 202 -15.96 -1.11 -3.86
C ALA A 202 -15.26 0.17 -3.40
N ILE A 203 -14.47 0.03 -2.34
CA ILE A 203 -13.39 0.94 -1.96
C ILE A 203 -12.05 0.30 -2.34
N ILE A 204 -11.21 1.04 -3.06
CA ILE A 204 -9.87 0.62 -3.46
C ILE A 204 -8.86 1.49 -2.73
N THR A 205 -7.84 0.90 -2.09
CA THR A 205 -6.75 1.66 -1.48
C THR A 205 -5.38 1.12 -1.91
N ALA A 206 -4.34 1.94 -1.78
CA ALA A 206 -2.97 1.58 -2.08
C ALA A 206 -2.12 1.49 -0.79
N CYS A 207 -2.73 0.97 0.28
CA CYS A 207 -2.12 0.89 1.60
C CYS A 207 -2.60 -0.37 2.33
N PRO A 208 -1.70 -1.34 2.58
CA PRO A 208 -2.02 -2.55 3.34
C PRO A 208 -2.62 -2.27 4.71
N PHE A 209 -2.23 -1.17 5.35
CA PHE A 209 -2.75 -0.80 6.67
C PHE A 209 -4.18 -0.24 6.60
N CYS A 210 -4.49 0.57 5.59
CA CYS A 210 -5.86 1.01 5.32
C CYS A 210 -6.74 -0.18 4.92
N TYR A 211 -6.25 -1.03 4.01
CA TYR A 211 -6.96 -2.24 3.57
C TYR A 211 -7.28 -3.14 4.75
N HIS A 212 -6.30 -3.44 5.61
CA HIS A 212 -6.53 -4.27 6.79
C HIS A 212 -7.60 -3.67 7.72
N ASN A 213 -7.54 -2.36 8.00
CA ASN A 213 -8.50 -1.71 8.89
C ASN A 213 -9.92 -1.70 8.30
N PHE A 214 -10.08 -1.34 7.03
CA PHE A 214 -11.36 -1.38 6.33
C PHE A 214 -11.90 -2.80 6.22
N LYS A 215 -11.04 -3.79 5.94
CA LYS A 215 -11.45 -5.18 5.82
C LYS A 215 -11.95 -5.73 7.16
N THR A 216 -11.36 -5.31 8.28
CA THR A 216 -11.84 -5.67 9.62
C THR A 216 -13.15 -4.98 9.98
N ALA A 217 -13.35 -3.72 9.58
CA ALA A 217 -14.59 -2.98 9.86
C ALA A 217 -15.76 -3.40 8.96
N SER A 218 -15.49 -3.83 7.72
CA SER A 218 -16.50 -4.10 6.70
C SER A 218 -17.51 -5.19 7.09
N ASP A 219 -18.78 -4.90 6.85
CA ASP A 219 -19.92 -5.82 6.92
C ASP A 219 -20.11 -6.67 5.64
N GLY A 220 -19.24 -6.50 4.63
CA GLY A 220 -19.31 -7.18 3.33
C GLY A 220 -20.24 -6.55 2.29
N SER A 221 -21.02 -5.53 2.64
CA SER A 221 -21.91 -4.84 1.69
C SER A 221 -21.15 -3.97 0.68
N LEU A 222 -19.95 -3.50 1.04
CA LEU A 222 -19.01 -2.81 0.17
C LEU A 222 -17.73 -3.63 0.04
N LYS A 223 -17.28 -3.91 -1.19
CA LYS A 223 -16.03 -4.67 -1.40
C LYS A 223 -14.83 -3.81 -1.00
N VAL A 224 -14.00 -4.32 -0.10
CA VAL A 224 -12.72 -3.70 0.27
C VAL A 224 -11.61 -4.35 -0.55
N LEU A 225 -10.92 -3.57 -1.37
CA LEU A 225 -9.88 -4.05 -2.29
C LEU A 225 -8.58 -3.24 -2.12
N ASP A 226 -7.45 -3.90 -2.30
CA ASP A 226 -6.17 -3.22 -2.52
C ASP A 226 -5.91 -3.08 -4.03
N ILE A 227 -5.25 -1.99 -4.43
CA ILE A 227 -4.92 -1.72 -5.83
C ILE A 227 -4.11 -2.85 -6.49
N THR A 228 -3.27 -3.55 -5.73
CA THR A 228 -2.50 -4.70 -6.23
C THR A 228 -3.40 -5.89 -6.57
N GLN A 229 -4.47 -6.13 -5.80
CA GLN A 229 -5.43 -7.19 -6.13
C GLN A 229 -6.21 -6.85 -7.41
N VAL A 230 -6.60 -5.58 -7.57
CA VAL A 230 -7.33 -5.09 -8.75
C VAL A 230 -6.48 -5.21 -10.02
N ILE A 231 -5.21 -4.81 -9.95
CA ILE A 231 -4.29 -4.89 -11.08
C ILE A 231 -3.97 -6.34 -11.42
N GLN A 232 -3.72 -7.19 -10.41
CA GLN A 232 -3.51 -8.62 -10.65
C GLN A 232 -4.72 -9.25 -11.35
N ALA A 233 -5.93 -9.00 -10.84
CA ALA A 233 -7.16 -9.50 -11.42
C ALA A 233 -7.35 -9.06 -12.89
N SER A 234 -7.00 -7.80 -13.20
CA SER A 234 -7.04 -7.30 -14.57
C SER A 234 -6.01 -8.01 -15.48
N ILE A 235 -4.80 -8.29 -15.00
CA ILE A 235 -3.78 -9.03 -15.78
C ILE A 235 -4.25 -10.48 -16.02
N GLU A 236 -4.78 -11.14 -15.00
CA GLU A 236 -5.17 -12.55 -15.05
C GLU A 236 -6.48 -12.77 -15.82
N GLY A 237 -7.39 -11.80 -15.85
CA GLY A 237 -8.65 -11.86 -16.60
C GLY A 237 -9.84 -12.28 -15.75
N GLY A 238 -9.82 -11.91 -14.47
CA GLY A 238 -10.95 -12.08 -13.58
C GLY A 238 -10.62 -11.65 -12.17
N LEU A 239 -11.64 -11.17 -11.45
CA LEU A 239 -11.59 -10.99 -9.99
C LEU A 239 -11.73 -12.33 -9.23
N HIS A 240 -11.47 -13.47 -9.87
CA HIS A 240 -11.76 -14.81 -9.33
C HIS A 240 -10.47 -15.52 -8.92
N GLY A 241 -10.29 -15.71 -7.61
CA GLY A 241 -9.28 -16.64 -7.11
C GLY A 241 -8.60 -16.38 -5.77
N SER A 242 -9.04 -15.44 -4.91
CA SER A 242 -8.52 -15.38 -3.51
C SER A 242 -9.31 -14.53 -2.50
N LEU A 243 -10.40 -13.86 -2.90
CA LEU A 243 -11.09 -12.90 -2.02
C LEU A 243 -12.19 -13.50 -1.11
N GLY A 244 -12.25 -14.82 -0.96
CA GLY A 244 -13.19 -15.51 -0.08
C GLY A 244 -12.57 -16.73 0.59
N GLY A 245 -12.40 -16.64 1.92
CA GLY A 245 -12.32 -17.72 2.90
C GLY A 245 -11.58 -19.02 2.54
N ARG A 246 -10.45 -19.27 3.22
CA ARG A 246 -10.29 -20.60 3.80
C ARG A 246 -11.18 -20.63 5.06
N SER A 247 -12.20 -21.49 5.01
CA SER A 247 -12.93 -22.00 6.16
C SER A 247 -12.01 -22.36 7.31
#